data_AF-A0A1H4S900-F1
#
_entry.id   AF-A0A1H4S900-F1
#
_cell.length_a   1.000
_cell.length_b   1.000
_cell.length_c   1.000
_cell.angle_alpha   90.00
_cell.angle_beta   90.00
_cell.angle_gamma   90.00
#
_symmetry.space_group_name_H-M   'P 1'
#
loop_
_entity.id
_entity.type
_entity.pdbx_description
1 polymer ?
#
loop_
_entity_poly.entity_id
_entity_poly.type
_entity_poly.pdbx_seq_one_letter_code
_entity_poly.pdbx_strand_id
1 'polypeptide(L)' 'MATKRGRRGGKRAKKGPFGRLALFYRQIIAELRKVVWPTRSQLSTYTSVVIVFVVIMIGIVTVIDYGFNNAIKYVFG' A
#
# COMPACT_ATOMS: atom_id res chain seq x y z
N MET A 1 53.32 35.39 7.90
CA MET A 1 52.31 35.61 6.85
C MET A 1 51.66 34.27 6.52
N ALA A 2 50.42 34.01 6.97
CA ALA A 2 49.43 33.11 6.34
C ALA A 2 48.20 33.00 7.26
N THR A 3 47.03 33.25 6.65
CA THR A 3 45.80 33.71 7.31
C THR A 3 44.94 32.57 7.88
N LYS A 4 44.22 32.89 8.97
CA LYS A 4 43.20 32.07 9.64
C LYS A 4 42.09 31.66 8.65
N ARG A 5 41.90 30.36 8.40
CA ARG A 5 40.70 29.85 7.69
C ARG A 5 39.49 29.94 8.62
N GLY A 6 38.68 30.99 8.44
CA GLY A 6 37.36 31.10 9.05
C GLY A 6 36.44 29.99 8.55
N ARG A 7 36.11 29.03 9.43
CA ARG A 7 35.03 28.08 9.21
C ARG A 7 33.73 28.87 9.05
N ARG A 8 33.15 28.83 7.84
CA ARG A 8 31.86 29.42 7.53
C ARG A 8 30.78 28.77 8.40
N GLY A 9 30.38 29.47 9.46
CA GLY A 9 29.18 29.18 10.20
C GLY A 9 27.98 29.44 9.29
N GLY A 10 27.40 28.36 8.75
CA GLY A 10 26.13 28.41 8.03
C GLY A 10 25.08 29.04 8.93
N LYS A 11 24.54 30.17 8.50
CA LYS A 11 23.51 30.94 9.21
C LYS A 11 22.37 30.00 9.60
N ARG A 12 22.14 29.84 10.92
CA ARG A 12 20.90 29.29 11.47
C ARG A 12 19.76 30.21 11.05
N ALA A 13 19.23 30.02 9.84
CA ALA A 13 17.98 30.64 9.43
C ALA A 13 16.92 30.13 10.42
N LYS A 14 16.35 31.06 11.19
CA LYS A 14 15.24 30.78 12.11
C LYS A 14 14.18 30.01 11.32
N LYS A 15 13.92 28.75 11.68
CA LYS A 15 12.91 27.91 11.03
C LYS A 15 11.53 28.51 11.34
N GLY A 16 11.02 29.37 10.45
CA GLY A 16 9.62 29.79 10.44
C GLY A 16 8.67 28.61 10.14
N PRO A 17 7.34 28.82 10.09
CA PRO A 17 6.36 27.76 9.86
C PRO A 17 6.65 26.92 8.60
N PHE A 18 7.17 27.54 7.54
CA PHE A 18 7.65 26.85 6.33
C PHE A 18 8.81 25.88 6.56
N GLY A 19 9.72 26.19 7.50
CA GLY A 19 10.81 25.30 7.89
C GLY A 19 10.33 24.07 8.67
N ARG A 20 9.16 24.15 9.32
CA ARG A 20 8.54 23.02 10.02
C ARG A 20 7.85 22.07 9.03
N LEU A 21 7.14 22.61 8.04
CA LEU A 21 6.55 21.85 6.93
C LEU A 21 7.61 21.11 6.10
N ALA A 22 8.73 21.77 5.78
CA ALA A 22 9.83 21.14 5.05
C ALA A 22 10.47 19.96 5.81
N LEU A 23 10.56 20.05 7.15
CA LEU A 23 11.04 18.93 7.97
C LEU A 23 10.04 17.78 8.00
N PHE A 24 8.75 18.07 8.09
CA PHE A 24 7.70 17.08 8.12
C PHE A 24 7.67 16.27 6.82
N TYR A 25 7.75 16.94 5.67
CA TYR A 25 7.82 16.28 4.36
C TYR A 25 9.08 15.41 4.23
N ARG A 26 10.22 15.91 4.73
CA ARG A 26 11.48 15.14 4.77
C ARG A 26 11.37 13.91 5.68
N GLN A 27 10.62 13.99 6.77
CA GLN A 27 10.33 12.84 7.64
C GLN A 27 9.43 11.82 6.95
N ILE A 28 8.37 12.24 6.28
CA ILE A 28 7.48 11.34 5.51
C ILE A 28 8.28 10.54 4.48
N ILE A 29 9.12 11.19 3.69
CA ILE A 29 9.97 10.50 2.69
C ILE A 29 10.93 9.51 3.37
N ALA A 30 11.49 9.87 4.53
CA ALA A 30 12.37 8.97 5.28
C ALA A 30 11.61 7.72 5.78
N GLU A 31 10.35 7.86 6.16
CA GLU A 31 9.51 6.76 6.61
C GLU A 31 9.00 5.90 5.45
N LEU A 32 8.62 6.53 4.32
CA LEU A 32 8.23 5.81 3.10
C LEU A 32 9.38 4.98 2.51
N ARG A 33 10.63 5.41 2.69
CA ARG A 33 11.81 4.61 2.30
C ARG A 33 11.99 3.35 3.17
N LYS A 34 11.37 3.29 4.35
CA LYS A 34 11.36 2.09 5.21
C LYS A 34 10.29 1.09 4.81
N VAL A 35 9.37 1.45 3.92
CA VAL A 35 8.44 0.49 3.33
C VAL A 35 9.24 -0.43 2.43
N VAL A 36 9.43 -1.66 2.90
CA VAL A 36 10.03 -2.73 2.12
C VAL A 36 9.01 -3.12 1.06
N TRP A 37 9.33 -2.82 -0.21
CA TRP A 37 8.48 -3.25 -1.31
C TRP A 37 8.60 -4.76 -1.45
N PRO A 38 7.45 -5.46 -1.44
CA PRO A 38 7.45 -6.91 -1.52
C PRO A 38 8.07 -7.37 -2.84
N THR A 39 8.70 -8.54 -2.80
CA THR A 39 9.26 -9.16 -4.00
C THR A 39 8.15 -9.61 -4.94
N ARG A 40 8.43 -9.68 -6.25
CA ARG A 40 7.44 -10.09 -7.26
C ARG A 40 6.80 -11.44 -6.95
N SER A 41 7.55 -12.37 -6.36
CA SER A 41 7.06 -13.68 -5.96
C SER A 41 5.98 -13.61 -4.87
N GLN A 42 6.16 -12.75 -3.86
CA GLN A 42 5.16 -12.56 -2.80
C GLN A 42 3.84 -12.03 -3.37
N LEU A 43 3.92 -11.04 -4.27
CA LEU A 43 2.74 -10.50 -4.94
C LEU A 43 1.99 -11.57 -5.73
N SER A 44 2.71 -12.39 -6.51
CA SER A 44 2.11 -13.49 -7.26
C SER A 44 1.47 -14.54 -6.35
N THR A 45 2.11 -14.91 -5.24
CA THR A 45 1.52 -15.86 -4.29
C THR A 45 0.22 -15.33 -3.70
N TYR A 46 0.20 -14.07 -3.24
CA TYR A 46 -1.00 -13.49 -2.65
C TYR A 46 -2.14 -13.34 -3.67
N THR A 47 -1.84 -12.91 -4.90
CA THR A 47 -2.88 -12.82 -5.94
C THR A 47 -3.39 -14.18 -6.37
N SER A 48 -2.52 -15.20 -6.49
CA SER A 48 -2.93 -16.57 -6.79
C SER A 48 -3.87 -17.15 -5.73
N VAL A 49 -3.58 -16.95 -4.45
CA VAL A 49 -4.46 -17.40 -3.35
C VAL A 49 -5.85 -16.77 -3.47
N VAL A 50 -5.92 -15.46 -3.74
CA VAL A 50 -7.20 -14.76 -3.91
C VAL A 50 -7.96 -15.28 -5.13
N ILE A 51 -7.28 -15.51 -6.26
CA ILE A 51 -7.91 -16.07 -7.47
C ILE A 51 -8.52 -17.44 -7.19
N VAL A 52 -7.77 -18.34 -6.54
CA VAL A 52 -8.27 -19.68 -6.19
C VAL A 52 -9.49 -19.59 -5.28
N PHE A 53 -9.45 -18.72 -4.27
CA PHE A 53 -10.58 -18.51 -3.37
C PHE A 53 -11.83 -18.00 -4.11
N VAL A 54 -11.67 -17.03 -5.00
CA VAL A 54 -12.78 -16.48 -5.81
C VAL A 54 -13.37 -17.55 -6.71
N VAL A 55 -12.56 -18.39 -7.36
CA VAL A 55 -13.03 -19.49 -8.21
C VAL A 55 -13.88 -20.49 -7.41
N ILE A 56 -13.47 -20.83 -6.18
CA ILE A 56 -14.25 -21.72 -5.31
C ILE A 56 -15.60 -21.08 -4.94
N MET A 57 -15.61 -19.79 -4.56
CA MET A 57 -16.85 -19.07 -4.25
C MET A 57 -17.80 -19.02 -5.44
N ILE A 58 -17.30 -18.74 -6.65
CA ILE A 58 -18.11 -18.78 -7.88
C ILE A 58 -18.71 -20.18 -8.07
N GLY A 59 -17.93 -21.24 -7.88
CA GLY A 59 -18.42 -22.61 -7.98
C GLY A 59 -19.56 -22.91 -7.01
N ILE A 60 -19.39 -22.54 -5.73
CA ILE A 60 -20.41 -22.74 -4.69
C ILE A 60 -21.68 -21.95 -5.01
N VAL A 61 -21.54 -20.66 -5.34
CA VAL A 61 -22.67 -19.79 -5.69
C VAL A 61 -23.39 -20.33 -6.92
N THR A 62 -22.67 -20.79 -7.95
CA THR A 62 -23.27 -21.38 -9.16
C THR A 62 -24.10 -22.62 -8.83
N VAL A 63 -23.61 -23.51 -7.96
CA VAL A 63 -24.34 -24.72 -7.54
C VAL A 63 -25.60 -24.33 -6.77
N ILE A 64 -25.48 -23.39 -5.84
CA ILE A 64 -26.60 -22.89 -5.04
C ILE A 64 -27.64 -22.24 -5.95
N ASP A 65 -27.24 -21.30 -6.81
CA ASP A 65 -28.12 -20.61 -7.74
C ASP A 65 -28.85 -21.60 -8.67
N TYR A 66 -28.13 -22.61 -9.18
CA TYR A 66 -28.74 -23.65 -9.99
C TYR A 66 -29.75 -24.49 -9.20
N GLY A 67 -29.39 -24.89 -7.97
CA GLY A 67 -30.27 -25.62 -7.06
C GLY A 67 -31.54 -24.83 -6.72
N PHE A 68 -31.39 -23.56 -6.35
CA PHE A 68 -32.50 -22.65 -6.04
C PHE A 68 -33.37 -22.39 -7.26
N ASN A 69 -32.78 -22.14 -8.45
CA ASN A 69 -33.54 -21.95 -9.68
C ASN A 69 -34.42 -23.15 -10.02
N ASN A 70 -33.92 -24.38 -9.78
CA ASN A 70 -34.71 -25.59 -10.00
C ASN A 70 -35.78 -25.79 -8.92
N ALA A 71 -35.46 -25.51 -7.65
CA ALA A 71 -36.40 -25.61 -6.54
C ALA A 71 -37.57 -24.62 -6.71
N ILE A 72 -37.28 -23.37 -7.09
CA ILE A 72 -38.30 -22.34 -7.34
C ILE A 72 -39.21 -22.75 -8.49
N LYS A 73 -38.67 -23.28 -9.59
CA LYS A 73 -39.47 -23.80 -10.70
C LYS A 73 -40.38 -24.95 -10.30
N TYR A 74 -39.95 -25.80 -9.37
CA TYR A 74 -40.76 -26.91 -8.87
C TYR A 74 -41.88 -26.46 -7.91
N VAL A 75 -41.63 -25.41 -7.13
CA VAL A 75 -42.60 -24.91 -6.13
C VAL A 75 -43.62 -23.93 -6.73
N PHE A 76 -43.20 -23.10 -7.68
CA PHE A 76 -44.02 -22.03 -8.27
C PHE A 76 -44.40 -22.26 -9.74
N GLY A 77 -43.94 -23.36 -10.33
CA GLY A 77 -44.26 -23.78 -11.70
C GLY A 77 -45.23 -24.95 -11.74
#